data_AF-A0A0F8Y1X1-F1
#
_entry.id   AF-A0A0F8Y1X1-F1
#
_cell.length_a   1.000
_cell.length_b   1.000
_cell.length_c   1.000
_cell.angle_alpha   90.00
_cell.angle_beta   90.00
_cell.angle_gamma   90.00
#
_symmetry.space_group_name_H-M   'P 1'
#
loop_
_entity.id
_entity.type
_entity.pdbx_description
1 polymer ?
#
loop_
_entity_poly.entity_id
_entity_poly.type
_entity_poly.pdbx_seq_one_letter_code
_entity_poly.pdbx_strand_id
1 'polypeptide(L)' 'MVPQADFEQNGFVPNVIFPTGVVQRGDTLLVYYGAADAFTAVVEFSQSQLLETLE' A
#
# COMPACT_ATOMS: atom_id res chain seq x y z
N MET A 1 -1.52 7.63 -0.02
CA MET A 1 -0.59 6.72 0.69
C MET A 1 0.82 7.29 0.55
N VAL A 2 1.59 7.36 1.63
CA VAL A 2 2.98 7.87 1.66
C VAL A 2 3.82 7.03 2.65
N PRO A 3 5.16 6.95 2.52
CA PRO A 3 6.01 6.21 3.45
C PRO A 3 5.94 6.78 4.88
N GLN A 4 5.51 5.96 5.84
CA GLN A 4 5.36 6.34 7.25
C GLN A 4 5.91 5.28 8.20
N ALA A 5 5.76 4.00 7.89
CA ALA A 5 6.28 2.93 8.72
C ALA A 5 7.80 2.78 8.55
N ASP A 6 8.49 2.29 9.59
CA ASP A 6 9.95 2.16 9.58
C ASP A 6 10.47 1.37 8.38
N PHE A 7 9.77 0.31 7.97
CA PHE A 7 10.13 -0.55 6.83
C PHE A 7 9.84 0.09 5.46
N GLU A 8 9.10 1.20 5.41
CA GLU A 8 8.86 1.99 4.18
C GLU A 8 9.89 3.11 4.03
N GLN A 9 10.38 3.61 5.17
CA GLN A 9 11.36 4.70 5.22
C GLN A 9 12.80 4.18 5.17
N ASN A 10 13.04 2.94 5.61
CA ASN A 10 14.39 2.37 5.72
C ASN A 10 14.49 1.04 4.95
N GLY A 11 15.41 0.97 3.98
CA GLY A 11 15.66 -0.21 3.16
C GLY A 11 16.73 0.04 2.09
N PHE A 12 16.69 -0.70 0.98
CA PHE A 12 17.64 -0.53 -0.13
C PHE A 12 17.45 0.83 -0.83
N VAL A 13 16.21 1.23 -1.07
CA VAL A 13 15.85 2.58 -1.53
C VAL A 13 14.89 3.19 -0.51
N PRO A 14 15.34 4.10 0.36
CA PRO A 14 14.51 4.63 1.45
C PRO A 14 13.36 5.50 0.94
N ASN A 15 12.28 5.59 1.73
CA ASN A 15 11.08 6.38 1.44
C ASN A 15 10.36 5.96 0.16
N VAL A 16 10.26 4.65 -0.08
CA VAL A 16 9.54 4.08 -1.23
C VAL A 16 8.39 3.21 -0.75
N ILE A 17 7.22 3.47 -1.34
CA ILE A 17 6.09 2.54 -1.38
C ILE A 17 5.67 2.38 -2.83
N PHE A 18 5.47 1.14 -3.28
CA PHE A 18 5.14 0.87 -4.67
C PHE A 18 4.10 -0.25 -4.79
N PRO A 19 2.81 0.08 -4.96
CA PRO A 19 1.75 -0.91 -5.14
C PRO A 19 1.98 -1.80 -6.36
N THR A 20 1.88 -3.12 -6.19
CA THR A 20 2.15 -4.11 -7.27
C THR A 20 1.04 -5.14 -7.44
N GLY A 21 0.16 -5.32 -6.46
CA GLY A 21 -0.94 -6.26 -6.55
C GLY A 21 -2.11 -5.86 -5.66
N VAL A 22 -3.30 -6.32 -6.03
CA VAL A 22 -4.51 -6.11 -5.23
C VAL A 22 -5.33 -7.40 -5.20
N VAL A 23 -5.84 -7.74 -4.00
CA VAL A 23 -6.81 -8.82 -3.82
C VAL A 23 -8.09 -8.19 -3.28
N GLN A 24 -9.17 -8.29 -4.05
CA GLN A 24 -10.49 -7.80 -3.66
C GLN A 24 -11.30 -8.89 -2.94
N ARG A 25 -11.95 -8.52 -1.84
CA ARG A 25 -12.84 -9.37 -1.04
C ARG A 25 -14.07 -8.57 -0.61
N GLY A 26 -15.12 -8.56 -1.45
CA GLY A 26 -16.27 -7.70 -1.22
C GLY A 26 -15.86 -6.22 -1.30
N ASP A 27 -16.18 -5.44 -0.27
CA ASP A 27 -15.77 -4.03 -0.16
C ASP A 27 -14.29 -3.87 0.27
N THR A 28 -13.63 -4.94 0.71
CA THR A 28 -12.24 -4.88 1.17
C THR A 28 -11.26 -5.04 0.00
N LEU A 29 -10.29 -4.12 -0.10
CA LEU A 29 -9.14 -4.22 -1.00
C LEU A 29 -7.86 -4.44 -0.17
N LEU A 30 -7.22 -5.59 -0.36
CA LEU A 30 -5.88 -5.84 0.15
C LEU A 30 -4.87 -5.42 -0.91
N VAL A 31 -4.20 -4.28 -0.72
CA VAL A 31 -3.20 -3.76 -1.65
C VAL A 31 -1.81 -4.19 -1.18
N TYR A 32 -1.17 -5.04 -1.97
CA TYR A 32 0.22 -5.45 -1.77
C TYR A 32 1.15 -4.47 -2.46
N TYR A 33 2.20 -4.07 -1.75
CA TYR A 33 3.15 -3.08 -2.22
C TYR A 33 4.57 -3.43 -1.80
N GLY A 34 5.54 -3.04 -2.64
CA GLY A 34 6.95 -3.03 -2.26
C GLY A 34 7.22 -1.85 -1.33
N ALA A 35 8.02 -2.07 -0.29
CA ALA A 35 8.43 -1.05 0.66
C ALA A 35 9.95 -0.99 0.73
N ALA A 36 10.49 0.23 0.57
CA ALA A 36 11.90 0.55 0.57
C ALA A 36 12.82 -0.35 -0.31
N ASP A 37 12.28 -0.89 -1.42
CA ASP A 37 12.92 -1.89 -2.29
C ASP A 37 13.54 -3.10 -1.54
N ALA A 38 13.01 -3.40 -0.37
CA ALA A 38 13.56 -4.42 0.54
C ALA A 38 12.48 -5.34 1.11
N PHE A 39 11.23 -4.86 1.20
CA PHE A 39 10.14 -5.57 1.83
C PHE A 39 8.91 -5.64 0.92
N THR A 40 8.06 -6.63 1.18
CA THR A 40 6.69 -6.68 0.67
C THR A 40 5.74 -6.49 1.84
N ALA A 41 4.81 -5.54 1.72
CA ALA A 41 3.82 -5.22 2.73
C ALA A 41 2.40 -5.27 2.11
N VAL A 42 1.40 -5.25 2.98
CA VAL A 42 -0.02 -5.22 2.60
C VAL A 42 -0.76 -4.23 3.48
N VAL A 43 -1.69 -3.49 2.87
CA VAL A 43 -2.60 -2.58 3.55
C VAL A 43 -4.04 -2.87 3.10
N GLU A 44 -4.98 -2.66 4.01
CA GLU A 44 -6.40 -2.82 3.75
C GLU A 44 -7.07 -1.47 3.49
N PHE A 45 -7.89 -1.40 2.44
CA PHE A 45 -8.77 -0.27 2.16
C PHE A 45 -10.22 -0.74 1.97
N SER A 46 -11.18 0.14 2.24
CA SER A 46 -12.54 0.00 1.72
C SER A 46 -12.59 0.55 0.30
N GLN A 47 -13.16 -0.21 -0.63
CA GLN A 47 -13.31 0.19 -2.02
C GLN A 47 -14.28 1.36 -2.17
N SER A 48 -15.43 1.29 -1.49
CA SER A 48 -16.41 2.38 -1.51
C SER A 48 -15.81 3.68 -1.00
N GLN A 49 -15.14 3.66 0.16
CA GLN A 49 -14.46 4.84 0.69
C GLN A 49 -13.35 5.35 -0.23
N LEU A 50 -12.58 4.45 -0.86
CA LEU A 50 -11.52 4.85 -1.78
C LEU A 50 -12.10 5.57 -3.01
N LEU A 51 -13.20 5.06 -3.58
CA LEU A 51 -13.86 5.69 -4.72
C LEU A 51 -14.44 7.07 -4.37
N GLU A 52 -14.99 7.25 -3.17
CA GLU A 52 -15.44 8.55 -2.67
C GLU A 52 -14.31 9.59 -2.61
N THR A 53 -13.05 9.17 -2.41
CA THR A 53 -11.90 10.10 -2.42
C THR A 53 -11.47 10.59 -3.80
N LEU A 54 -12.02 10.00 -4.87
CA LEU A 54 -11.71 10.35 -6.26
C LEU A 54 -12.73 11.31 -6.88
N GLU A 55 -13.86 11.54 -6.20
CA GLU A 55 -14.87 12.54 -6.55
C GLU A 55 -14.51 13.94 -6.01
#